data_AF-Q63AA5-F1
#
_entry.id   AF-Q63AA5-F1
#
_cell.length_a   1.000
_cell.length_b   1.000
_cell.length_c   1.000
_cell.angle_alpha   90.00
_cell.angle_beta   90.00
_cell.angle_gamma   90.00
#
_symmetry.space_group_name_H-M   'P 1'
#
loop_
_entity.id
_entity.type
_entity.pdbx_description
1 polymer ?
#
loop_
_entity_poly.entity_id
_entity_poly.type
_entity_poly.pdbx_seq_one_letter_code
_entity_poly.pdbx_strand_id
1 'polypeptide(L)'
;MDKQQFIHFVYYLKRSDLPMHWQQKIQYLIGRPIGISFINGQGTSGVLCSAHDGQLYVYEYLYQAQFAMKHYDFRHIQDIHAFPNCPYQNPLY
;
A
#
# COMPACT_ATOMS: atom_id res chain seq x y z
N MET A 1 5.88 -28.96 23.06
CA MET A 1 5.20 -28.24 21.98
C MET A 1 4.63 -29.27 21.02
N ASP A 2 3.30 -29.33 20.94
CA ASP A 2 2.58 -30.32 20.15
C ASP A 2 2.56 -29.92 18.65
N LYS A 3 2.65 -30.90 17.74
CA LYS A 3 2.56 -30.68 16.27
C LYS A 3 1.30 -29.91 15.88
N GLN A 4 0.20 -30.09 16.61
CA GLN A 4 -1.07 -29.42 16.37
C GLN A 4 -1.00 -27.92 16.68
N GLN A 5 -0.22 -27.53 17.70
CA GLN A 5 0.00 -26.13 18.07
C GLN A 5 0.90 -25.40 17.07
N PHE A 6 1.89 -26.10 16.50
CA PHE A 6 2.76 -25.56 15.45
C PHE A 6 1.99 -25.34 14.14
N ILE A 7 1.12 -26.28 13.75
CA ILE A 7 0.24 -26.12 12.58
C ILE A 7 -0.70 -24.93 12.79
N HIS A 8 -1.28 -24.76 13.98
CA HIS A 8 -2.16 -23.62 14.26
C HIS A 8 -1.42 -22.27 14.21
N PHE A 9 -0.15 -22.22 14.65
CA PHE A 9 0.71 -21.03 14.57
C PHE A 9 1.13 -20.70 13.13
N VAL A 10 1.47 -21.71 12.33
CA VAL A 10 1.74 -21.55 10.89
C VAL A 10 0.48 -21.11 10.14
N TYR A 11 -0.69 -21.65 10.49
CA TYR A 11 -1.97 -21.17 9.96
C TYR A 11 -2.27 -19.72 10.37
N TYR A 12 -1.93 -19.31 11.60
CA TYR A 12 -2.10 -17.92 12.04
C TYR A 12 -1.18 -16.95 11.27
N LEU A 13 0.09 -17.33 11.06
CA LEU A 13 1.04 -16.55 10.25
C LEU A 13 0.69 -16.54 8.76
N LYS A 14 0.01 -17.58 8.24
CA LYS A 14 -0.46 -17.64 6.85
C LYS A 14 -1.83 -16.98 6.65
N ARG A 15 -2.55 -16.66 7.74
CA ARG A 15 -3.86 -15.99 7.72
C ARG A 15 -3.76 -14.47 7.63
N SER A 16 -2.58 -13.88 7.85
CA SER A 16 -2.33 -12.46 7.55
C SER A 16 -2.21 -12.16 6.05
N ASP A 17 -2.20 -13.19 5.20
CA ASP A 17 -2.16 -13.08 3.72
C ASP A 17 -3.52 -13.34 3.06
N LEU A 18 -4.64 -13.32 3.81
CA LEU A 18 -5.95 -13.07 3.20
C LEU A 18 -5.93 -11.64 2.67
N PRO A 19 -6.31 -11.37 1.40
CA PRO A 19 -6.28 -10.02 0.87
C PRO A 19 -7.28 -9.21 1.68
N MET A 20 -6.80 -8.49 2.69
CA MET A 20 -7.52 -7.37 3.24
C MET A 20 -7.73 -6.46 2.05
N HIS A 21 -8.95 -6.47 1.52
CA HIS A 21 -9.32 -5.64 0.40
C HIS A 21 -8.77 -4.26 0.72
N TRP A 22 -7.92 -3.71 -0.14
CA TRP A 22 -7.14 -2.53 0.19
C TRP A 22 -8.02 -1.36 0.69
N GLN A 23 -9.29 -1.37 0.32
CA GLN A 23 -10.37 -0.51 0.80
C GLN A 23 -10.53 -0.49 2.33
N GLN A 24 -10.29 -1.60 3.02
CA GLN A 24 -10.38 -1.68 4.48
C GLN A 24 -9.19 -0.99 5.16
N LYS A 25 -7.99 -1.06 4.55
CA LYS A 25 -6.77 -0.44 5.07
C LYS A 25 -6.56 0.99 4.59
N ILE A 26 -7.31 1.45 3.56
CA ILE A 26 -7.10 2.73 2.87
C ILE A 26 -7.10 3.93 3.82
N GLN A 27 -7.99 3.92 4.83
CA GLN A 27 -8.12 5.04 5.77
C GLN A 27 -6.84 5.26 6.59
N TYR A 28 -6.10 4.18 6.90
CA TYR A 28 -4.82 4.25 7.62
C TYR A 28 -3.62 4.61 6.72
N LEU A 29 -3.85 4.69 5.41
CA LEU A 29 -2.84 5.02 4.41
C LEU A 29 -2.92 6.48 3.96
N ILE A 30 -4.00 7.20 4.30
CA ILE A 30 -4.16 8.63 3.98
C ILE A 30 -3.01 9.42 4.63
N GLY A 31 -2.38 10.29 3.85
CA GLY A 31 -1.22 11.09 4.21
C GLY A 31 0.12 10.34 4.15
N ARG A 32 0.14 9.06 3.75
CA ARG A 32 1.36 8.23 3.76
C ARG A 32 1.85 7.93 2.33
N PRO A 33 3.17 7.72 2.15
CA PRO A 33 3.68 7.19 0.90
C PRO A 33 3.17 5.75 0.70
N ILE A 34 2.59 5.51 -0.47
CA ILE A 34 2.03 4.23 -0.88
C ILE A 34 2.54 3.80 -2.25
N GLY A 35 2.66 2.49 -2.45
CA GLY A 35 2.71 1.86 -3.77
C GLY A 35 1.33 1.37 -4.16
N ILE A 36 0.97 1.54 -5.43
CA ILE A 36 -0.29 1.08 -6.02
C ILE A 36 0.04 0.06 -7.10
N SER A 37 -0.58 -1.10 -7.01
CA SER A 37 -0.50 -2.15 -8.02
C SER A 37 -1.80 -2.11 -8.84
N PHE A 38 -1.68 -2.03 -10.16
CA PHE A 38 -2.81 -2.02 -11.07
C PHE A 38 -3.11 -3.42 -11.61
N ILE A 39 -4.36 -3.67 -11.98
CA ILE A 39 -4.82 -4.95 -12.54
C ILE A 39 -4.08 -5.32 -13.84
N ASN A 40 -3.58 -4.32 -14.58
CA ASN A 40 -2.80 -4.53 -15.81
C ASN A 40 -1.33 -4.93 -15.54
N GLY A 41 -0.92 -5.14 -14.29
CA GLY A 41 0.44 -5.51 -13.90
C GLY A 41 1.43 -4.34 -13.81
N GLN A 42 0.99 -3.11 -14.10
CA GLN A 42 1.79 -1.91 -13.84
C GLN A 42 1.64 -1.47 -12.39
N GLY A 43 2.51 -0.57 -11.95
CA GLY A 43 2.39 0.06 -10.64
C GLY A 43 2.89 1.49 -10.66
N THR A 44 2.44 2.25 -9.66
CA THR A 44 2.90 3.62 -9.40
C THR A 44 3.12 3.83 -7.91
N SER A 45 3.73 4.94 -7.54
CA SER A 45 3.96 5.33 -6.16
C SER A 45 3.72 6.82 -5.94
N GLY A 46 3.29 7.16 -4.73
CA GLY A 46 3.01 8.54 -4.36
C GLY A 46 2.46 8.67 -2.96
N VAL A 47 2.05 9.87 -2.57
CA VAL A 47 1.39 10.11 -1.27
C VAL A 47 -0.12 10.04 -1.46
N LEU A 48 -0.80 9.17 -0.71
CA LEU A 48 -2.25 9.08 -0.75
C LEU A 48 -2.88 10.29 -0.05
N CYS A 49 -3.65 11.11 -0.76
CA CYS A 49 -4.31 12.29 -0.20
C CYS A 49 -5.73 11.98 0.26
N SER A 50 -6.48 11.23 -0.52
CA SER A 50 -7.85 10.84 -0.19
C SER A 50 -8.34 9.67 -1.04
N ALA A 51 -9.42 9.05 -0.59
CA ALA A 51 -10.13 8.00 -1.31
C ALA A 51 -11.63 8.24 -1.17
N HIS A 52 -12.28 8.69 -2.24
CA HIS A 52 -13.72 8.97 -2.27
C HIS A 52 -14.24 8.88 -3.70
N ASP A 53 -15.56 8.72 -3.86
CA ASP A 53 -16.25 8.64 -5.16
C ASP A 53 -15.68 7.58 -6.12
N GLY A 54 -15.18 6.47 -5.57
CA GLY A 54 -14.58 5.40 -6.37
C GLY A 54 -13.20 5.76 -6.96
N GLN A 55 -12.58 6.84 -6.50
CA GLN A 55 -11.27 7.30 -6.96
C GLN A 55 -10.27 7.45 -5.80
N LEU A 56 -9.02 7.11 -6.09
CA LEU A 56 -7.88 7.49 -5.26
C LEU A 56 -7.26 8.76 -5.78
N TYR A 57 -6.88 9.63 -4.85
CA TYR A 57 -6.19 10.88 -5.12
C TYR A 57 -4.78 10.77 -4.57
N VAL A 58 -3.80 10.80 -5.46
CA VAL A 58 -2.41 10.49 -5.12
C VAL A 58 -1.53 11.61 -5.64
N TYR A 59 -0.71 12.20 -4.77
CA TYR A 59 0.35 13.09 -5.21
C TYR A 59 1.52 12.26 -5.73
N GLU A 60 1.83 12.47 -7.01
CA GLU A 60 2.99 11.89 -7.66
C GLU A 60 3.99 12.98 -8.04
N TYR A 61 5.27 12.63 -7.95
CA TYR A 61 6.35 13.45 -8.48
C TYR A 61 6.28 13.47 -10.02
N LEU A 62 6.40 14.66 -10.62
CA LEU A 62 6.50 14.80 -12.07
C LEU A 62 7.93 15.12 -12.50
N TYR A 63 8.38 16.32 -12.18
CA TYR A 63 9.70 16.81 -12.52
C TYR A 63 10.10 17.99 -11.62
N GLN A 64 11.40 18.12 -11.31
CA GLN A 64 11.93 19.17 -10.44
C GLN A 64 11.14 19.25 -9.11
N ALA A 65 10.77 20.44 -8.65
CA ALA A 65 9.98 20.62 -7.43
C ALA A 65 8.46 20.52 -7.70
N GLN A 66 8.03 19.88 -8.78
CA GLN A 66 6.62 19.80 -9.18
C GLN A 66 6.00 18.44 -8.91
N PHE A 67 4.79 18.51 -8.38
CA PHE A 67 3.95 17.38 -8.04
C PHE A 67 2.58 17.57 -8.68
N ALA A 68 1.95 16.47 -9.08
CA ALA A 68 0.59 16.50 -9.59
C ALA A 68 -0.29 15.53 -8.82
N MET A 69 -1.54 15.94 -8.62
CA MET A 69 -2.58 15.06 -8.13
C MET A 69 -3.04 14.17 -9.28
N LYS A 70 -2.85 12.87 -9.13
CA LYS A 70 -3.31 11.82 -10.04
C LYS A 70 -4.53 11.15 -9.45
N HIS A 71 -5.49 10.83 -10.32
CA HIS A 71 -6.74 10.20 -9.94
C HIS A 71 -6.77 8.79 -10.53
N TYR A 72 -7.00 7.79 -9.68
CA TYR A 72 -7.06 6.39 -10.10
C TYR A 72 -8.40 5.77 -9.73
N ASP A 73 -9.08 5.22 -10.73
CA ASP A 73 -10.35 4.51 -10.54
C ASP A 73 -10.10 3.19 -9.78
N PHE A 74 -10.90 2.93 -8.75
CA PHE A 74 -10.81 1.72 -7.92
C PHE A 74 -10.86 0.43 -8.73
N ARG A 75 -11.56 0.43 -9.86
CA ARG A 75 -11.70 -0.74 -10.76
C ARG A 75 -10.38 -1.12 -11.43
N HIS A 76 -9.40 -0.24 -11.46
CA HIS A 76 -8.07 -0.54 -12.01
C HIS A 76 -7.06 -0.96 -10.94
N ILE A 77 -7.44 -0.92 -9.66
CA ILE A 77 -6.52 -1.13 -8.55
C ILE A 77 -6.61 -2.57 -8.06
N GLN A 78 -5.48 -3.26 -8.09
CA GLN A 78 -5.33 -4.61 -7.57
C GLN A 78 -5.05 -4.59 -6.07
N ASP A 79 -4.03 -3.83 -5.63
CA ASP A 79 -3.67 -3.68 -4.21
C ASP A 79 -2.93 -2.36 -3.96
N ILE A 80 -2.81 -1.99 -2.69
CA ILE A 80 -2.11 -0.80 -2.21
C ILE A 80 -1.28 -1.17 -0.99
N HIS A 81 -0.02 -0.79 -0.98
CA HIS A 81 0.89 -1.06 0.14
C HIS A 81 1.50 0.24 0.66
N ALA A 82 1.60 0.37 1.99
CA ALA A 82 2.44 1.41 2.58
C ALA A 82 3.90 1.14 2.21
N PHE A 83 4.68 2.21 2.00
CA PHE A 83 6.12 2.06 1.90
C PHE A 83 6.70 1.48 3.20
N PRO A 84 7.59 0.48 3.13
CA PRO A 84 8.29 -0.01 4.30
C PRO A 84 9.27 1.06 4.81
N ASN A 85 9.60 0.99 6.11
CA ASN A 85 10.68 1.81 6.66
C ASN A 85 12.02 1.36 6.04
N CYS A 86 12.91 2.31 5.76
CA CYS A 86 14.26 1.98 5.31
C CYS A 86 14.99 1.18 6.40
N PRO A 87 15.60 0.02 6.07
CA PRO A 87 16.23 -0.86 7.06
C PRO A 87 17.44 -0.23 7.76
N TYR A 88 18.10 0.73 7.10
CA TYR A 88 19.22 1.48 7.66
C TYR A 88 19.02 2.96 7.34
N GLN A 89 18.62 3.72 8.35
CA GLN A 89 18.69 5.17 8.32
C GLN A 89 20.01 5.56 8.97
N ASN A 90 21.14 5.29 8.30
CA ASN A 90 22.40 5.89 8.74
C ASN A 90 22.26 7.38 8.45
N PRO A 91 22.12 8.23 9.47
CA PRO A 91 22.12 9.65 9.21
C PRO A 91 23.50 10.00 8.69
N LEU A 92 23.55 10.63 7.52
CA LEU A 92 24.79 11.19 6.99
C LEU A 92 25.19 12.35 7.91
N TYR A 93 26.04 12.06 8.89
CA TYR A 93 26.81 13.04 9.66
C TYR A 93 28.28 12.67 9.57
#